data_AF-A0AAV6H4F8-F1
#
_entry.id   AF-A0AAV6H4F8-F1
#
_cell.length_a   1.000
_cell.length_b   1.000
_cell.length_c   1.000
_cell.angle_alpha   90.00
_cell.angle_beta   90.00
_cell.angle_gamma   90.00
#
_symmetry.space_group_name_H-M   'P 1'
#
loop_
_entity.id
_entity.type
_entity.pdbx_description
1 polymer ?
#
loop_
_entity_poly.entity_id
_entity_poly.type
_entity_poly.pdbx_seq_one_letter_code
_entity_poly.pdbx_strand_id
1 'polypeptide(L)'
;MSLNQQQQRSLLPLWSLVIDHDYEASPTVCVDRQHYKQLKQEIDTLREQLKIRHLSKFGLQQFASSPEDIRFYTRFPSYMHLMAFWSLIESATSKMIRVTSRARKACTMSTVTESRMTRPIKLLPIDDKFLFLTYLSTSCTQRELSHGFNIHSTTVGHIIVT
;
A
#
# COMPACT_ATOMS: atom_id res chain seq x y z
N MET A 1 -99.50 4.75 -0.78
CA MET A 1 -98.58 5.91 -0.84
C MET A 1 -97.79 5.93 0.46
N SER A 2 -96.53 5.49 0.43
CA SER A 2 -95.52 5.86 1.42
C SER A 2 -94.23 6.13 0.65
N LEU A 3 -93.77 7.37 0.76
CA LEU A 3 -92.55 7.93 0.17
C LEU A 3 -91.29 7.34 0.83
N ASN A 4 -90.23 7.16 0.02
CA ASN A 4 -88.80 7.47 0.24
C ASN A 4 -88.19 7.19 1.64
N GLN A 5 -87.01 6.59 1.78
CA GLN A 5 -85.75 6.98 1.13
C GLN A 5 -84.63 5.98 1.53
N GLN A 6 -83.68 5.76 0.61
CA GLN A 6 -82.27 5.35 0.83
C GLN A 6 -82.04 4.00 1.54
N GLN A 7 -81.71 2.91 0.85
CA GLN A 7 -80.48 2.65 0.10
C GLN A 7 -79.20 3.15 0.80
N GLN A 8 -78.56 2.28 1.57
CA GLN A 8 -77.12 2.04 1.37
C GLN A 8 -76.67 0.71 1.95
N ARG A 9 -76.17 -0.14 1.04
CA ARG A 9 -75.32 -1.29 1.34
C ARG A 9 -74.08 -0.81 2.10
N SER A 10 -73.77 -1.44 3.23
CA SER A 10 -72.42 -1.42 3.79
C SER A 10 -71.96 -2.86 4.02
N LEU A 11 -71.48 -3.47 2.93
CA LEU A 11 -70.52 -4.55 3.02
C LEU A 11 -69.25 -3.96 3.65
N LEU A 12 -69.04 -4.16 4.95
CA LEU A 12 -67.77 -3.79 5.56
C LEU A 12 -66.73 -4.84 5.15
N PRO A 13 -65.57 -4.42 4.62
CA PRO A 13 -64.60 -5.34 4.02
C PRO A 13 -63.88 -6.14 5.10
N LEU A 14 -63.56 -7.40 4.78
CA LEU A 14 -62.67 -8.29 5.51
C LEU A 14 -61.19 -7.82 5.44
N TRP A 15 -60.94 -6.53 5.70
CA TRP A 15 -59.62 -5.89 5.69
C TRP A 15 -59.43 -4.96 6.90
N SER A 16 -60.08 -5.26 8.03
CA SER A 16 -59.93 -4.50 9.28
C SER A 16 -59.12 -5.23 10.34
N LEU A 17 -58.21 -6.11 9.92
CA LEU A 17 -57.08 -6.52 10.74
C LEU A 17 -55.80 -6.29 9.93
N VAL A 18 -55.61 -5.05 9.49
CA VAL A 18 -54.25 -4.57 9.22
C VAL A 18 -53.58 -4.61 10.58
N ILE A 19 -52.76 -5.64 10.80
CA ILE A 19 -51.80 -5.64 11.88
C ILE A 19 -50.97 -4.39 11.62
N ASP A 20 -51.17 -3.38 12.48
CA ASP A 20 -50.41 -2.15 12.50
C ASP A 20 -49.00 -2.52 12.95
N HIS A 21 -48.24 -3.10 12.04
CA HIS A 21 -46.82 -3.24 12.18
C HIS A 21 -46.27 -1.84 12.00
N ASP A 22 -46.07 -1.17 13.13
CA ASP A 22 -45.30 0.04 13.29
C ASP A 22 -43.85 -0.23 12.83
N TYR A 23 -43.68 -0.31 11.51
CA TYR A 23 -42.42 -0.57 10.81
C TYR A 23 -41.75 0.76 10.40
N GLU A 24 -42.07 1.86 11.10
CA GLU A 24 -41.50 3.18 10.86
C GLU A 24 -40.73 3.76 12.05
N ALA A 25 -40.16 2.88 12.87
CA ALA A 25 -38.98 3.23 13.65
C ALA A 25 -37.90 2.18 13.45
N SER A 26 -37.30 2.16 12.26
CA SER A 26 -35.85 1.89 12.26
C SER A 26 -35.26 2.88 13.28
N PRO A 27 -34.42 2.44 14.23
CA PRO A 27 -33.69 3.39 15.04
C PRO A 27 -32.97 4.25 14.01
N THR A 28 -33.40 5.51 13.86
CA THR A 28 -32.59 6.53 13.23
C THR A 28 -31.26 6.34 13.93
N VAL A 29 -30.27 5.78 13.23
CA VAL A 29 -28.94 5.70 13.78
C VAL A 29 -28.54 7.15 13.84
N CYS A 30 -28.86 7.79 14.96
CA CYS A 30 -28.45 9.12 15.31
C CYS A 30 -26.97 8.98 15.59
N VAL A 31 -26.18 8.74 14.53
CA VAL A 31 -24.75 8.98 14.58
C VAL A 31 -24.69 10.47 14.88
N ASP A 32 -24.32 10.80 16.11
CA ASP A 32 -24.13 12.17 16.52
C ASP A 32 -23.34 12.87 15.42
N ARG A 33 -23.92 13.92 14.85
CA ARG A 33 -23.37 14.60 13.67
C ARG A 33 -21.94 15.08 13.95
N GLN A 34 -21.64 15.38 15.21
CA GLN A 34 -20.31 15.73 15.67
C GLN A 34 -19.37 14.53 15.66
N HIS A 35 -19.79 13.39 16.22
CA HIS A 35 -19.04 12.13 16.16
C HIS A 35 -18.73 11.69 14.72
N TYR A 36 -19.70 11.77 13.79
CA TYR A 36 -19.44 11.47 12.37
C TYR A 36 -18.36 12.39 11.75
N LYS A 37 -18.41 13.69 12.06
CA LYS A 37 -17.42 14.65 11.56
C LYS A 37 -16.02 14.36 12.12
N GLN A 38 -15.92 14.04 13.41
CA GLN A 38 -14.65 13.68 14.05
C GLN A 38 -14.06 12.41 13.43
N LEU A 39 -14.88 11.37 13.26
CA LEU A 39 -14.44 10.11 12.66
C LEU A 39 -14.01 10.30 11.20
N LYS A 40 -14.71 11.15 10.45
CA LYS A 40 -14.32 11.49 9.08
C LYS A 40 -13.00 12.25 9.02
N GLN A 41 -12.78 13.22 9.91
CA GLN A 41 -11.51 13.93 10.03
C GLN A 41 -10.37 12.97 10.43
N GLU A 42 -10.61 12.04 11.34
CA GLU A 42 -9.63 11.03 11.72
C GLU A 42 -9.27 10.13 10.54
N ILE A 43 -10.26 9.63 9.79
CA ILE A 43 -10.02 8.83 8.58
C ILE A 43 -9.19 9.62 7.56
N ASP A 44 -9.50 10.90 7.34
CA ASP A 44 -8.78 11.73 6.37
C ASP A 44 -7.35 12.03 6.82
N THR A 45 -7.13 12.32 8.11
CA THR A 45 -5.78 12.52 8.67
C THR A 45 -4.95 11.23 8.61
N LEU A 46 -5.54 10.07 8.93
CA LEU A 46 -4.86 8.77 8.83
C LEU A 46 -4.50 8.44 7.37
N ARG A 47 -5.40 8.71 6.42
CA ARG A 47 -5.11 8.56 4.98
C ARG A 47 -3.95 9.43 4.54
N GLU A 48 -3.90 10.68 5.00
CA GLU A 48 -2.80 11.59 4.67
C GLU A 48 -1.48 11.13 5.30
N GLN A 49 -1.50 10.68 6.55
CA GLN A 49 -0.32 10.10 7.20
C GLN A 49 0.19 8.84 6.49
N LEU A 50 -0.72 7.98 6.03
CA LEU A 50 -0.37 6.82 5.21
C LEU A 50 0.25 7.26 3.89
N LYS A 51 -0.35 8.23 3.19
CA LYS A 51 0.20 8.77 1.95
C LYS A 51 1.61 9.33 2.12
N ILE A 52 1.83 10.14 3.16
CA ILE A 52 3.17 10.67 3.51
C ILE A 52 4.14 9.53 3.82
N ARG A 53 3.71 8.51 4.58
CA ARG A 53 4.53 7.34 4.91
C ARG A 53 4.89 6.51 3.67
N HIS A 54 3.94 6.31 2.75
CA HIS A 54 4.13 5.61 1.48
C HIS A 54 5.10 6.36 0.57
N LEU A 55 4.99 7.69 0.49
CA LEU A 55 5.94 8.55 -0.25
C LEU A 55 7.33 8.60 0.40
N SER A 56 7.41 8.37 1.72
CA SER A 56 8.64 8.51 2.50
C SER A 56 9.57 7.29 2.44
N LYS A 57 9.11 6.09 2.07
CA LYS A 57 9.91 4.87 2.23
C LYS A 57 9.83 3.95 1.03
N PHE A 58 10.88 3.92 0.20
CA PHE A 58 11.05 2.87 -0.80
C PHE A 58 10.98 1.48 -0.16
N GLY A 59 10.27 0.55 -0.81
CA GLY A 59 10.27 -0.84 -0.40
C GLY A 59 9.33 -1.70 -1.22
N LEU A 60 9.70 -2.97 -1.40
CA LEU A 60 8.94 -3.95 -2.16
C LEU A 60 7.50 -4.11 -1.63
N GLN A 61 7.31 -3.96 -0.31
CA GLN A 61 6.00 -4.11 0.34
C GLN A 61 4.93 -3.16 -0.21
N GLN A 62 5.32 -2.01 -0.78
CA GLN A 62 4.36 -1.08 -1.37
C GLN A 62 3.62 -1.67 -2.58
N PHE A 63 4.28 -2.57 -3.30
CA PHE A 63 3.77 -3.16 -4.54
C PHE A 63 3.23 -4.57 -4.33
N ALA A 64 3.40 -5.15 -3.13
CA ALA A 64 3.02 -6.54 -2.84
C ALA A 64 1.53 -6.84 -3.05
N SER A 65 0.66 -5.85 -2.88
CA SER A 65 -0.79 -5.97 -3.07
C SER A 65 -1.22 -5.97 -4.54
N SER A 66 -0.36 -5.53 -5.47
CA SER A 66 -0.67 -5.35 -6.88
C SER A 66 0.18 -6.31 -7.74
N PRO A 67 -0.41 -7.42 -8.24
CA PRO A 67 0.35 -8.37 -9.05
C PRO A 67 0.81 -7.76 -10.38
N GLU A 68 0.10 -6.77 -10.91
CA GLU A 68 0.48 -5.98 -12.09
C GLU A 68 1.79 -5.23 -11.85
N ASP A 69 1.89 -4.53 -10.72
CA ASP A 69 3.08 -3.74 -10.38
C ASP A 69 4.29 -4.66 -10.14
N ILE A 70 4.09 -5.77 -9.43
CA ILE A 70 5.14 -6.77 -9.24
C ILE A 70 5.65 -7.28 -10.59
N ARG A 71 4.75 -7.62 -11.51
CA ARG A 71 5.13 -8.10 -12.84
C ARG A 71 5.81 -7.02 -13.67
N PHE A 72 5.37 -5.77 -13.58
CA PHE A 72 5.98 -4.66 -14.28
C PHE A 72 7.42 -4.41 -13.79
N TYR A 73 7.61 -4.33 -12.47
CA TYR A 73 8.90 -4.00 -11.87
C TYR A 73 9.86 -5.18 -11.73
N THR A 74 9.39 -6.43 -11.71
CA THR A 74 10.29 -7.57 -11.46
C THR A 74 10.25 -8.67 -12.50
N ARG A 75 9.30 -8.59 -13.45
CA ARG A 75 8.95 -9.64 -14.41
C ARG A 75 8.49 -10.97 -13.79
N PHE A 76 8.40 -11.08 -12.46
CA PHE A 76 7.78 -12.23 -11.82
C PHE A 76 6.25 -12.19 -11.97
N PRO A 77 5.57 -13.35 -12.10
CA PRO A 77 4.11 -13.39 -12.27
C PRO A 77 3.33 -12.83 -11.08
N SER A 78 3.83 -13.00 -9.85
CA SER A 78 3.20 -12.47 -8.64
C SER A 78 4.21 -12.32 -7.49
N TYR A 79 3.80 -11.60 -6.42
CA TYR A 79 4.59 -11.42 -5.21
C TYR A 79 5.01 -12.77 -4.58
N MET A 80 4.13 -13.77 -4.61
CA MET A 80 4.41 -15.12 -4.09
C MET A 80 5.60 -15.77 -4.80
N HIS A 81 5.67 -15.65 -6.13
CA HIS A 81 6.78 -16.21 -6.91
C HIS A 81 8.09 -15.49 -6.60
N LEU A 82 8.04 -14.17 -6.47
CA LEU A 82 9.20 -13.36 -6.09
C LEU A 82 9.70 -13.74 -4.68
N MET A 83 8.80 -13.97 -3.73
CA MET A 83 9.18 -14.39 -2.37
C MET A 83 9.72 -15.83 -2.33
N ALA A 84 9.17 -16.74 -3.12
CA ALA A 84 9.72 -18.08 -3.27
C ALA A 84 11.15 -18.03 -3.80
N PHE A 85 11.39 -17.24 -4.86
CA PHE A 85 12.74 -17.01 -5.38
C PHE A 85 13.66 -16.37 -4.33
N TRP A 86 13.19 -15.34 -3.62
CA TRP A 86 13.94 -14.68 -2.57
C TRP A 86 14.38 -15.66 -1.47
N SER A 87 13.51 -16.55 -1.03
CA SER A 87 13.82 -17.53 0.02
C SER A 87 14.99 -18.47 -0.34
N LEU A 88 15.17 -18.76 -1.63
CA LEU A 88 16.27 -19.60 -2.13
C LEU A 88 17.61 -18.85 -2.10
N ILE A 89 17.60 -17.54 -2.35
CA ILE A 89 18.82 -16.74 -2.50
C ILE A 89 19.18 -15.93 -1.25
N GLU A 90 18.27 -15.76 -0.29
CA GLU A 90 18.45 -14.98 0.93
C GLU A 90 19.70 -15.43 1.71
N SER A 91 19.88 -16.74 1.85
CA SER A 91 21.04 -17.36 2.52
C SER A 91 22.37 -17.09 1.80
N ALA A 92 22.34 -16.83 0.49
CA ALA A 92 23.52 -16.45 -0.29
C ALA A 92 23.73 -14.93 -0.30
N THR A 93 22.65 -14.14 -0.23
CA THR A 93 22.74 -12.67 -0.21
C THR A 93 23.31 -12.15 1.11
N SER A 94 23.10 -12.86 2.22
CA SER A 94 23.75 -12.54 3.51
C SER A 94 25.28 -12.69 3.48
N LYS A 95 25.80 -13.54 2.58
CA LYS A 95 27.24 -13.76 2.37
C LYS A 95 27.83 -12.82 1.32
N MET A 96 27.00 -12.03 0.64
CA MET A 96 27.44 -11.17 -0.46
C MET A 96 28.08 -9.89 0.10
N ILE A 97 29.40 -9.78 -0.03
CA ILE A 97 30.15 -8.59 0.39
C ILE A 97 29.86 -7.47 -0.61
N ARG A 98 29.30 -6.35 -0.11
CA ARG A 98 29.12 -5.14 -0.91
C ARG A 98 30.48 -4.53 -1.22
N VAL A 99 30.95 -4.66 -2.47
CA VAL A 99 32.17 -3.98 -2.92
C VAL A 99 31.87 -2.50 -3.13
N THR A 100 31.92 -1.73 -2.05
CA THR A 100 31.85 -0.28 -2.14
C THR A 100 33.15 0.27 -2.75
N SER A 101 33.07 1.38 -3.48
CA SER A 101 34.21 2.06 -4.12
C SER A 101 35.35 2.40 -3.14
N ARG A 102 35.06 2.52 -1.84
CA ARG A 102 36.06 2.69 -0.77
C ARG A 102 36.89 1.44 -0.49
N ALA A 103 36.33 0.23 -0.61
CA ALA A 103 37.08 -1.01 -0.47
C ALA A 103 38.13 -1.17 -1.59
N ARG A 104 37.81 -0.67 -2.80
CA ARG A 104 38.73 -0.62 -3.93
C ARG A 104 39.88 0.38 -3.74
N LYS A 105 39.62 1.52 -3.06
CA LYS A 105 40.63 2.52 -2.70
C LYS A 105 41.50 2.12 -1.49
N ALA A 106 41.01 1.23 -0.62
CA ALA A 106 41.76 0.73 0.53
C ALA A 106 42.82 -0.33 0.15
N CYS A 107 42.68 -0.99 -1.00
CA CYS A 107 43.70 -1.95 -1.48
C CYS A 107 44.92 -1.28 -2.13
N THR A 108 44.92 0.05 -2.35
CA THR A 108 46.06 0.77 -2.94
C THR A 108 46.77 1.71 -1.97
N MET A 109 46.22 2.00 -0.79
CA MET A 109 46.87 2.81 0.23
C MET A 109 46.60 2.20 1.60
N SER A 110 47.59 1.46 2.11
CA SER A 110 47.65 1.05 3.50
C SER A 110 47.89 2.29 4.37
N THR A 111 46.83 2.92 4.87
CA THR A 111 46.91 3.73 6.09
C THR A 111 45.58 3.72 6.83
N VAL A 112 45.69 3.31 8.09
CA VAL A 112 44.69 3.41 9.14
C VAL A 112 44.20 4.85 9.24
N THR A 113 42.93 5.10 8.94
CA THR A 113 42.20 6.26 9.47
C THR A 113 40.71 5.89 9.54
N GLU A 114 40.21 5.76 10.76
CA GLU A 114 38.80 5.61 11.07
C GLU A 114 37.99 6.82 10.59
N SER A 115 37.57 6.82 9.34
CA SER A 115 36.64 7.83 8.83
C SER A 115 35.20 7.38 9.13
N ARG A 116 34.70 7.84 10.28
CA ARG A 116 33.29 7.84 10.64
C ARG A 116 32.43 8.55 9.57
N MET A 117 31.21 8.04 9.41
CA MET A 117 30.11 8.55 8.56
C MET A 117 30.28 8.46 7.03
N THR A 118 29.78 7.38 6.45
CA THR A 118 28.53 7.43 5.66
C THR A 118 27.95 6.01 5.67
N ARG A 119 27.09 5.73 6.63
CA ARG A 119 26.36 4.45 6.70
C ARG A 119 25.54 4.39 5.39
N PRO A 120 25.74 3.41 4.49
CA PRO A 120 24.84 3.28 3.35
C PRO A 120 23.43 3.18 3.93
N ILE A 121 22.50 3.98 3.37
CA ILE A 121 21.09 3.97 3.75
C ILE A 121 20.68 2.50 3.76
N LYS A 122 20.33 2.00 4.95
CA LYS A 122 20.06 0.58 5.21
C LYS A 122 18.73 0.21 4.55
N LEU A 123 18.72 0.10 3.22
CA LEU A 123 17.67 -0.61 2.52
C LEU A 123 17.74 -2.08 2.94
N LEU A 124 16.58 -2.73 3.04
CA LEU A 124 16.55 -4.16 3.31
C LEU A 124 17.19 -4.89 2.12
N PRO A 125 17.89 -6.02 2.33
CA PRO A 125 18.49 -6.78 1.23
C PRO A 125 17.49 -7.13 0.12
N ILE A 126 16.23 -7.34 0.48
CA ILE A 126 15.13 -7.59 -0.44
C ILE A 126 14.76 -6.36 -1.28
N ASP A 127 14.83 -5.15 -0.70
CA ASP A 127 14.57 -3.89 -1.41
C ASP A 127 15.71 -3.56 -2.37
N ASP A 128 16.95 -3.88 -2.01
CA ASP A 128 18.10 -3.79 -2.92
C ASP A 128 17.92 -4.69 -4.14
N LYS A 129 17.49 -5.95 -3.92
CA LYS A 129 17.20 -6.86 -5.04
C LYS A 129 16.00 -6.40 -5.85
N PHE A 130 14.96 -5.87 -5.21
CA PHE A 130 13.81 -5.32 -5.91
C PHE A 130 14.22 -4.16 -6.82
N LEU A 131 15.08 -3.24 -6.35
CA LEU A 131 15.59 -2.15 -7.18
C LEU A 131 16.42 -2.65 -8.36
N PHE A 132 17.26 -3.67 -8.15
CA PHE A 132 18.04 -4.29 -9.21
C PHE A 132 17.15 -4.97 -10.26
N LEU A 133 16.15 -5.73 -9.84
CA LEU A 133 15.17 -6.35 -10.74
C LEU A 133 14.36 -5.30 -11.50
N THR A 134 14.04 -4.18 -10.84
CA THR A 134 13.38 -3.04 -11.49
C THR A 134 14.21 -2.47 -12.61
N TYR A 135 15.49 -2.22 -12.35
CA TYR A 135 16.42 -1.76 -13.37
C TYR A 135 16.47 -2.72 -14.58
N LEU A 136 16.57 -4.03 -14.35
CA LEU A 136 16.56 -5.03 -15.42
C LEU A 136 15.23 -5.09 -16.19
N SER A 137 14.12 -4.90 -15.49
CA SER A 137 12.77 -5.06 -16.04
C SER A 137 12.33 -3.86 -16.86
N THR A 138 12.63 -2.65 -16.42
CA THR A 138 12.13 -1.40 -17.02
C THR A 138 13.15 -0.70 -17.90
N SER A 139 14.42 -1.12 -17.88
CA SER A 139 15.55 -0.47 -18.57
C SER A 139 15.73 1.02 -18.22
N CYS A 140 15.12 1.49 -17.13
CA CYS A 140 15.22 2.88 -16.69
C CYS A 140 16.66 3.23 -16.30
N THR A 141 17.03 4.49 -16.52
CA THR A 141 18.33 5.00 -16.09
C THR A 141 18.40 5.10 -14.56
N GLN A 142 19.63 5.09 -14.01
CA GLN A 142 19.84 5.25 -12.56
C GLN A 142 19.22 6.55 -12.01
N ARG A 143 19.17 7.61 -12.84
CA ARG A 143 18.60 8.91 -12.49
C ARG A 143 17.08 8.84 -12.36
N GLU A 144 16.41 8.17 -13.30
CA GLU A 144 14.95 7.99 -13.28
C GLU A 144 14.53 7.12 -12.10
N LEU A 145 15.29 6.05 -11.79
CA LEU A 145 15.04 5.23 -10.61
C LEU A 145 15.26 6.01 -9.30
N SER A 146 16.32 6.82 -9.24
CA SER A 146 16.61 7.68 -8.10
C SER A 146 15.47 8.66 -7.83
N HIS A 147 14.97 9.33 -8.88
CA HIS A 147 13.85 10.27 -8.76
C HIS A 147 12.52 9.56 -8.46
N GLY A 148 12.21 8.48 -9.18
CA GLY A 148 10.95 7.76 -9.06
C GLY A 148 10.74 7.10 -7.70
N PHE A 149 11.82 6.61 -7.08
CA PHE A 149 11.75 5.96 -5.77
C PHE A 149 12.25 6.83 -4.61
N ASN A 150 12.60 8.09 -4.88
CA ASN A 150 13.18 9.01 -3.90
C ASN A 150 14.41 8.42 -3.16
N ILE A 151 15.26 7.70 -3.91
CA ILE A 151 16.49 7.09 -3.41
C ILE A 151 17.67 7.91 -3.92
N HIS A 152 18.69 8.12 -3.10
CA HIS A 152 19.91 8.81 -3.53
C HIS A 152 20.58 8.10 -4.71
N SER A 153 20.99 8.84 -5.74
CA SER A 153 21.58 8.30 -6.98
C SER A 153 22.80 7.42 -6.73
N THR A 154 23.62 7.76 -5.72
CA THR A 154 24.76 6.93 -5.30
C THR A 154 24.33 5.53 -4.83
N THR A 155 23.22 5.42 -4.10
CA THR A 155 22.71 4.13 -3.62
C THR A 155 22.25 3.27 -4.80
N VAL A 156 21.50 3.85 -5.73
CA VAL A 156 21.05 3.20 -6.96
C VAL A 156 22.24 2.71 -7.79
N GLY A 157 23.25 3.57 -7.96
CA GLY A 157 24.48 3.23 -8.67
C GLY A 157 25.25 2.09 -8.02
N HIS A 158 25.36 2.07 -6.69
CA HIS A 158 25.99 0.95 -5.98
C HIS A 158 25.25 -0.37 -6.17
N ILE A 159 23.92 -0.37 -6.24
CA ILE A 159 23.12 -1.59 -6.39
C ILE A 159 23.17 -2.14 -7.81
N ILE A 160 23.27 -1.27 -8.82
CA ILE A 160 23.26 -1.66 -10.23
C ILE A 160 24.66 -2.03 -10.74
N VAL A 161 25.70 -1.33 -10.27
CA VAL A 161 27.08 -1.49 -10.78
C VAL A 161 27.88 -2.56 -10.02
N THR A 162 27.46 -2.92 -8.80
CA THR A 162 28.15 -3.91 -7.95
C THR A 162 27.45 -5.25 -8.01
#